data_AF-A0A1E7HLS6-F1
#
_entry.id   AF-A0A1E7HLS6-F1
#
_cell.length_a   1.000
_cell.length_b   1.000
_cell.length_c   1.000
_cell.angle_alpha   90.00
_cell.angle_beta   90.00
_cell.angle_gamma   90.00
#
_symmetry.space_group_name_H-M   'P 1'
#
loop_
_entity.id
_entity.type
_entity.pdbx_description
1 polymer ?
#
loop_
_entity_poly.entity_id
_entity_poly.type
_entity_poly.pdbx_seq_one_letter_code
_entity_poly.pdbx_strand_id
1 'polypeptide(L)'
;MHYNFLKAFGSLAKFMNPKVKAVIKIDTDQTFPTDRFYRETDSCWLEAFTLPTIGGVCADQNERNMYMGCFAGSLTNRDELIQKDDLFLPDISIPDVPERIPEGEAGVFYQGLLQSLITQGEAFPPEIQWRALKVLNEYPYMRTFVTGGTIGFLIDALERYAPFVDAHVHRAEDQAFLLSVLFDQYDGHFLRYLYFPGLHMIHEKESFASAAIKTAEPYKKIYDLERIWNFSYLTRALCEIKGWDFEDVRSTLNFFTASFVQPFPRLLALTRFVLSVARNGGRNRDDIIYQKEGLRRLPKIALHRERYYRDAKARVAEQIKAWRFYYDLMMKLRESAKKGDTFALALRQKVNEINNDCKLIK
;
A
#
# COMPACT_ATOMS: atom_id res chain seq x y z
N MET A 1 6.04 11.08 2.52
CA MET A 1 4.73 10.40 2.47
C MET A 1 4.26 10.40 1.02
N HIS A 2 4.56 9.32 0.31
CA HIS A 2 4.56 9.29 -1.16
C HIS A 2 3.15 9.17 -1.73
N TYR A 3 2.26 8.47 -1.02
CA TYR A 3 0.87 8.29 -1.47
C TYR A 3 0.06 9.58 -1.45
N ASN A 4 0.24 10.43 -0.43
CA ASN A 4 -0.48 11.71 -0.37
C ASN A 4 -0.02 12.67 -1.49
N PHE A 5 1.26 12.64 -1.86
CA PHE A 5 1.73 13.36 -3.03
C PHE A 5 1.12 12.80 -4.33
N LEU A 6 1.21 11.49 -4.56
CA LEU A 6 0.66 10.84 -5.77
C LEU A 6 -0.82 11.14 -5.96
N LYS A 7 -1.58 11.16 -4.85
CA LYS A 7 -3.01 11.49 -4.81
C LYS A 7 -3.32 12.91 -5.25
N ALA A 8 -2.68 13.87 -4.59
CA ALA A 8 -2.84 15.27 -4.92
C ALA A 8 -2.44 15.52 -6.38
N PHE A 9 -1.29 14.98 -6.78
CA PHE A 9 -0.82 15.13 -8.15
C PHE A 9 -1.76 14.49 -9.17
N GLY A 10 -2.40 13.35 -8.87
CA GLY A 10 -3.36 12.73 -9.79
C GLY A 10 -4.54 13.63 -10.15
N SER A 11 -5.22 14.20 -9.15
CA SER A 11 -6.34 15.12 -9.41
C SER A 11 -5.88 16.40 -10.11
N LEU A 12 -4.70 16.92 -9.74
CA LEU A 12 -4.05 18.06 -10.40
C LEU A 12 -3.71 17.77 -11.87
N ALA A 13 -3.17 16.59 -12.16
CA ALA A 13 -2.82 16.14 -13.51
C ALA A 13 -4.07 16.04 -14.39
N LYS A 14 -5.18 15.54 -13.87
CA LYS A 14 -6.47 15.52 -14.57
C LYS A 14 -7.08 16.92 -14.76
N PHE A 15 -6.77 17.86 -13.87
CA PHE A 15 -7.14 19.27 -14.08
C PHE A 15 -6.32 19.93 -15.19
N MET A 16 -5.01 19.67 -15.25
CA MET A 16 -4.13 20.11 -16.34
C MET A 16 -4.55 19.50 -17.69
N ASN A 17 -4.79 18.19 -17.70
CA ASN A 17 -5.16 17.41 -18.88
C ASN A 17 -6.31 16.44 -18.54
N PRO A 18 -7.55 16.73 -19.00
CA PRO A 18 -8.72 15.88 -18.73
C PRO A 18 -8.64 14.44 -19.26
N LYS A 19 -7.66 14.14 -20.12
CA LYS A 19 -7.41 12.78 -20.63
C LYS A 19 -6.69 11.88 -19.63
N VAL A 20 -6.07 12.42 -18.58
CA VAL A 20 -5.43 11.62 -17.54
C VAL A 20 -6.51 10.88 -16.74
N LYS A 21 -6.43 9.55 -16.68
CA LYS A 21 -7.43 8.68 -16.02
C LYS A 21 -6.91 7.98 -14.78
N ALA A 22 -5.62 7.68 -14.75
CA ALA A 22 -5.00 6.92 -13.67
C ALA A 22 -3.64 7.50 -13.31
N VAL A 23 -3.18 7.16 -12.10
CA VAL A 23 -1.82 7.39 -11.63
C VAL A 23 -1.24 6.08 -11.11
N ILE A 24 0.06 5.90 -11.32
CA ILE A 24 0.81 4.71 -10.88
C ILE A 24 1.99 5.19 -10.05
N LYS A 25 2.21 4.56 -8.90
CA LYS A 25 3.42 4.74 -8.10
C LYS A 25 4.52 3.86 -8.70
N ILE A 26 5.71 4.41 -8.83
CA ILE A 26 6.91 3.66 -9.21
C ILE A 26 7.98 4.14 -8.23
N ASP A 27 8.53 3.23 -7.43
CA ASP A 27 9.66 3.58 -6.58
C ASP A 27 10.96 3.68 -7.41
N THR A 28 11.92 4.46 -6.93
CA THR A 28 13.17 4.74 -7.67
C THR A 28 14.06 3.50 -7.85
N ASP A 29 13.84 2.47 -7.04
CA ASP A 29 14.49 1.16 -7.08
C ASP A 29 13.65 0.11 -7.80
N GLN A 30 12.64 0.52 -8.57
CA GLN A 30 11.76 -0.37 -9.33
C GLN A 30 11.87 -0.09 -10.83
N THR A 31 11.98 -1.15 -11.62
CA THR A 31 12.07 -1.07 -13.08
C THR A 31 11.05 -1.96 -13.77
N PHE A 32 10.54 -1.52 -14.92
CA PHE A 32 9.65 -2.33 -15.74
C PHE A 32 10.46 -3.23 -16.69
N PRO A 33 10.30 -4.56 -16.62
CA PRO A 33 10.98 -5.50 -17.49
C PRO A 33 10.26 -5.65 -18.83
N THR A 34 9.97 -4.54 -19.54
CA THR A 34 9.04 -4.52 -20.68
C THR A 34 9.39 -5.52 -21.77
N ASP A 35 10.64 -5.58 -22.22
CA ASP A 35 11.05 -6.50 -23.30
C ASP A 35 10.98 -7.97 -22.88
N ARG A 36 11.33 -8.27 -21.63
CA ARG A 36 11.29 -9.62 -21.08
C ARG A 36 9.85 -10.07 -20.87
N PHE A 37 9.03 -9.21 -20.26
CA PHE A 37 7.61 -9.45 -20.08
C PHE A 37 6.91 -9.72 -21.41
N TYR A 38 7.20 -8.92 -22.45
CA TYR A 38 6.64 -9.12 -23.79
C TYR A 38 7.06 -10.47 -24.39
N ARG A 39 8.34 -10.85 -24.29
CA ARG A 39 8.81 -12.15 -24.81
C ARG A 39 8.19 -13.37 -24.10
N GLU A 40 7.88 -13.25 -22.81
CA GLU A 40 7.33 -14.35 -22.01
C GLU A 40 5.80 -14.43 -22.05
N THR A 41 5.11 -13.35 -22.42
CA THR A 41 3.64 -13.26 -22.39
C THR A 41 2.98 -12.91 -23.72
N ASP A 42 3.76 -12.53 -24.74
CA ASP A 42 3.30 -11.92 -26.00
C ASP A 42 2.42 -10.68 -25.78
N SER A 43 2.60 -9.95 -24.68
CA SER A 43 1.71 -8.84 -24.30
C SER A 43 2.43 -7.71 -23.59
N CYS A 44 1.88 -6.50 -23.71
CA CYS A 44 2.37 -5.32 -23.01
C CYS A 44 1.56 -5.09 -21.73
N TRP A 45 2.23 -4.70 -20.64
CA TRP A 45 1.55 -4.37 -19.38
C TRP A 45 0.50 -3.25 -19.52
N LEU A 46 0.67 -2.35 -20.49
CA LEU A 46 -0.32 -1.32 -20.79
C LEU A 46 -1.64 -1.88 -21.32
N GLU A 47 -1.63 -3.07 -21.94
CA GLU A 47 -2.85 -3.72 -22.45
C GLU A 47 -3.80 -4.08 -21.32
N ALA A 48 -3.30 -4.31 -20.10
CA ALA A 48 -4.17 -4.55 -18.96
C ALA A 48 -5.03 -3.34 -18.59
N PHE A 49 -4.73 -2.11 -19.03
CA PHE A 49 -5.67 -0.98 -18.92
C PHE A 49 -6.90 -1.08 -19.81
N THR A 50 -6.92 -2.01 -20.77
CA THR A 50 -8.09 -2.27 -21.61
C THR A 50 -9.10 -3.21 -20.94
N LEU A 51 -8.75 -3.79 -19.79
CA LEU A 51 -9.63 -4.71 -19.08
C LEU A 51 -10.88 -4.01 -18.55
N PRO A 52 -12.08 -4.51 -18.87
CA PRO A 52 -13.33 -3.94 -18.37
C PRO A 52 -13.45 -3.95 -16.83
N THR A 53 -12.70 -4.82 -16.15
CA THR A 53 -12.71 -4.91 -14.70
C THR A 53 -12.02 -3.75 -14.00
N ILE A 54 -11.13 -3.01 -14.67
CA ILE A 54 -10.55 -1.80 -14.10
C ILE A 54 -11.60 -0.69 -14.11
N GLY A 55 -11.94 -0.19 -12.92
CA GLY A 55 -13.07 0.70 -12.75
C GLY A 55 -14.42 -0.01 -12.96
N GLY A 56 -14.42 -1.34 -13.00
CA GLY A 56 -15.62 -2.15 -13.01
C GLY A 56 -16.25 -2.28 -11.62
N VAL A 57 -17.47 -2.81 -11.61
CA VAL A 57 -18.20 -3.18 -10.39
C VAL A 57 -18.32 -4.70 -10.33
N CYS A 58 -18.13 -5.28 -9.15
CA CYS A 58 -18.33 -6.71 -8.89
C CYS A 58 -18.90 -6.93 -7.49
N ALA A 59 -19.35 -8.14 -7.18
CA ALA A 59 -19.75 -8.54 -5.83
C ALA A 59 -18.63 -9.37 -5.19
N ASP A 60 -18.39 -9.17 -3.90
CA ASP A 60 -17.51 -10.06 -3.14
C ASP A 60 -18.24 -11.32 -2.63
N GLN A 61 -17.52 -12.18 -1.90
CA GLN A 61 -18.06 -13.42 -1.32
C GLN A 61 -19.21 -13.20 -0.32
N ASN A 62 -19.40 -11.97 0.17
CA ASN A 62 -20.48 -11.57 1.07
C ASN A 62 -21.55 -10.74 0.34
N GLU A 63 -21.60 -10.82 -0.99
CA GLU A 63 -22.51 -10.08 -1.87
C GLU A 63 -22.39 -8.55 -1.74
N ARG A 64 -21.27 -8.05 -1.23
CA ARG A 64 -21.01 -6.61 -1.14
C ARG A 64 -20.58 -6.10 -2.49
N ASN A 65 -21.22 -5.02 -2.96
CA ASN A 65 -20.82 -4.38 -4.20
C ASN A 65 -19.46 -3.66 -4.02
N MET A 66 -18.53 -3.98 -4.91
CA MET A 66 -17.17 -3.48 -4.93
C MET A 66 -16.93 -2.68 -6.21
N TYR A 67 -16.20 -1.58 -6.09
CA TYR A 67 -15.66 -0.81 -7.19
C TYR A 67 -14.16 -1.02 -7.29
N MET A 68 -13.70 -1.56 -8.42
CA MET A 68 -12.30 -1.90 -8.69
C MET A 68 -11.52 -0.67 -9.18
N GLY A 69 -11.50 0.38 -8.36
CA GLY A 69 -10.88 1.68 -8.69
C GLY A 69 -9.40 1.78 -8.32
N CYS A 70 -8.88 0.83 -7.55
CA CYS A 70 -7.46 0.70 -7.25
C CYS A 70 -6.91 -0.54 -7.95
N PHE A 71 -5.63 -0.54 -8.27
CA PHE A 71 -4.99 -1.70 -8.88
C PHE A 71 -3.58 -1.90 -8.34
N ALA A 72 -3.18 -3.16 -8.21
CA ALA A 72 -1.91 -3.55 -7.59
C ALA A 72 -1.30 -4.73 -8.34
N GLY A 73 -0.02 -4.60 -8.65
CA GLY A 73 0.73 -5.55 -9.45
C GLY A 73 1.86 -6.23 -8.67
N SER A 74 2.63 -7.08 -9.33
CA SER A 74 3.61 -7.94 -8.69
C SER A 74 5.03 -7.36 -8.70
N LEU A 75 5.85 -7.87 -7.79
CA LEU A 75 7.28 -7.57 -7.72
C LEU A 75 8.08 -8.86 -7.75
N THR A 76 9.26 -8.79 -8.34
CA THR A 76 10.30 -9.83 -8.29
C THR A 76 11.65 -9.21 -7.97
N ASN A 77 12.44 -9.82 -7.08
CA ASN A 77 13.76 -9.28 -6.78
C ASN A 77 14.72 -9.54 -7.95
N ARG A 78 15.56 -8.55 -8.27
CA ARG A 78 16.54 -8.64 -9.35
C ARG A 78 17.49 -9.84 -9.20
N ASP A 79 17.95 -10.14 -8.00
CA ASP A 79 18.90 -11.23 -7.78
C ASP A 79 18.25 -12.60 -7.96
N GLU A 80 16.99 -12.75 -7.51
CA GLU A 80 16.23 -13.97 -7.75
C GLU A 80 15.94 -14.16 -9.24
N LEU A 81 15.58 -13.08 -9.94
CA LEU A 81 15.46 -13.09 -11.40
C LEU A 81 16.75 -13.56 -12.07
N ILE A 82 17.92 -13.05 -11.65
CA ILE A 82 19.20 -13.44 -12.24
C ILE A 82 19.56 -14.91 -11.91
N GLN A 83 19.32 -15.33 -10.66
CA GLN A 83 19.72 -16.66 -10.19
C GLN A 83 18.85 -17.79 -10.74
N LYS A 84 17.54 -17.55 -10.84
CA LYS A 84 16.55 -18.57 -11.22
C LYS A 84 16.03 -18.39 -12.65
N ASP A 85 16.39 -17.29 -13.29
CA ASP A 85 15.95 -16.91 -14.65
C ASP A 85 14.41 -16.95 -14.82
N ASP A 86 13.69 -16.50 -13.80
CA ASP A 86 12.23 -16.48 -13.78
C ASP A 86 11.72 -15.11 -13.34
N LEU A 87 11.02 -14.44 -14.26
CA LEU A 87 10.47 -13.10 -14.06
C LEU A 87 9.32 -13.08 -13.06
N PHE A 88 8.70 -14.21 -12.76
CA PHE A 88 7.44 -14.24 -12.02
C PHE A 88 7.57 -14.82 -10.63
N LEU A 89 8.81 -14.91 -10.16
CA LEU A 89 9.09 -15.30 -8.79
C LEU A 89 8.57 -14.24 -7.81
N PRO A 90 7.81 -14.66 -6.79
CA PRO A 90 7.41 -13.79 -5.69
C PRO A 90 8.63 -13.07 -5.09
N ASP A 91 8.53 -11.76 -4.83
CA ASP A 91 9.58 -10.96 -4.16
C ASP A 91 9.90 -11.43 -2.72
N ILE A 92 9.11 -12.36 -2.18
CA ILE A 92 9.31 -12.93 -0.85
C ILE A 92 9.27 -14.44 -1.00
N SER A 93 10.47 -15.03 -1.02
CA SER A 93 10.65 -16.47 -0.97
C SER A 93 10.00 -17.06 0.30
N ILE A 94 9.44 -18.27 0.16
CA ILE A 94 9.05 -19.07 1.33
C ILE A 94 10.33 -19.30 2.14
N PRO A 95 10.38 -18.88 3.42
CA PRO A 95 11.53 -19.18 4.24
C PRO A 95 11.65 -20.70 4.38
N ASP A 96 12.88 -21.22 4.42
CA ASP A 96 13.11 -22.63 4.76
C ASP A 96 12.34 -22.92 6.05
N VAL A 97 11.30 -23.76 5.95
CA VAL A 97 10.46 -24.09 7.10
C VAL A 97 11.34 -24.94 8.01
N PRO A 98 11.73 -24.45 9.19
CA PRO A 98 12.58 -25.23 10.06
C PRO A 98 11.82 -26.49 10.50
N GLU A 99 12.53 -27.62 10.63
CA GLU A 99 11.97 -28.89 11.14
C GLU A 99 11.30 -28.74 12.52
N ARG A 100 11.57 -27.63 13.22
CA ARG A 100 10.96 -27.25 14.49
C ARG A 100 10.44 -25.81 14.38
N ILE A 101 9.29 -25.58 15.01
CA ILE A 101 8.74 -24.22 15.20
C ILE A 101 9.86 -23.33 15.78
N PRO A 102 10.15 -22.15 15.18
CA PRO A 102 11.17 -21.27 15.71
C PRO A 102 10.90 -20.89 17.17
N GLU A 103 11.92 -20.83 18.02
CA GLU A 103 11.71 -20.47 19.43
C GLU A 103 11.36 -18.98 19.64
N GLY A 104 10.77 -18.63 20.78
CA GLY A 104 10.48 -17.24 21.14
C GLY A 104 9.47 -16.55 20.22
N GLU A 105 9.69 -15.27 19.91
CA GLU A 105 8.74 -14.43 19.16
C GLU A 105 8.46 -14.98 17.73
N ALA A 106 9.47 -15.54 17.06
CA ALA A 106 9.34 -16.04 15.70
C ALA A 106 8.40 -17.26 15.60
N GLY A 107 8.30 -18.08 16.65
CA GLY A 107 7.37 -19.22 16.69
C GLY A 107 5.90 -18.85 16.86
N VAL A 108 5.64 -17.63 17.34
CA VAL A 108 4.28 -17.14 17.61
C VAL A 108 3.78 -16.27 16.47
N PHE A 109 4.66 -15.47 15.84
CA PHE A 109 4.24 -14.45 14.86
C PHE A 109 4.71 -14.68 13.42
N TYR A 110 5.66 -15.59 13.19
CA TYR A 110 6.31 -15.95 11.92
C TYR A 110 5.96 -15.08 10.68
N GLN A 111 6.32 -13.80 10.72
CA GLN A 111 5.90 -12.80 9.72
C GLN A 111 6.37 -13.15 8.32
N GLY A 112 7.59 -13.68 8.18
CA GLY A 112 8.17 -14.07 6.88
C GLY A 112 7.36 -15.15 6.18
N LEU A 113 6.89 -16.17 6.92
CA LEU A 113 6.07 -17.24 6.35
C LEU A 113 4.74 -16.69 5.83
N LEU A 114 4.03 -15.92 6.66
CA LEU A 114 2.73 -15.33 6.28
C LEU A 114 2.86 -14.41 5.07
N GLN A 115 3.90 -13.58 5.05
CA GLN A 115 4.14 -12.68 3.94
C GLN A 115 4.46 -13.46 2.66
N SER A 116 5.29 -14.50 2.75
CA SER A 116 5.61 -15.36 1.61
C SER A 116 4.37 -16.06 1.06
N LEU A 117 3.52 -16.65 1.91
CA LEU A 117 2.32 -17.37 1.48
C LEU A 117 1.35 -16.45 0.74
N ILE A 118 1.18 -15.20 1.20
CA ILE A 118 0.30 -14.25 0.52
C ILE A 118 0.94 -13.76 -0.77
N THR A 119 2.23 -13.40 -0.77
CA THR A 119 2.90 -13.00 -2.02
C THR A 119 2.85 -14.13 -3.05
N GLN A 120 3.06 -15.39 -2.66
CA GLN A 120 2.93 -16.54 -3.57
C GLN A 120 1.48 -16.74 -4.05
N GLY A 121 0.50 -16.62 -3.15
CA GLY A 121 -0.91 -16.69 -3.52
C GLY A 121 -1.38 -15.57 -4.45
N GLU A 122 -0.68 -14.43 -4.45
CA GLU A 122 -0.92 -13.28 -5.33
C GLU A 122 -0.06 -13.30 -6.60
N ALA A 123 1.06 -14.03 -6.62
CA ALA A 123 1.97 -14.20 -7.74
C ALA A 123 1.68 -15.52 -8.48
N PHE A 124 0.63 -15.52 -9.31
CA PHE A 124 0.35 -16.66 -10.19
C PHE A 124 1.43 -16.81 -11.29
N PRO A 125 1.69 -18.00 -11.86
CA PRO A 125 2.54 -18.12 -13.05
C PRO A 125 1.95 -17.37 -14.26
N PRO A 126 2.74 -16.85 -15.21
CA PRO A 126 2.29 -15.97 -16.32
C PRO A 126 1.27 -16.62 -17.24
N GLU A 127 1.48 -17.88 -17.55
CA GLU A 127 0.58 -18.70 -18.35
C GLU A 127 -0.77 -18.89 -17.67
N ILE A 128 -0.81 -18.86 -16.34
CA ILE A 128 -2.03 -18.80 -15.55
C ILE A 128 -2.51 -17.36 -15.43
N GLN A 129 -1.67 -16.34 -15.24
CA GLN A 129 -2.07 -14.92 -15.13
C GLN A 129 -2.68 -14.36 -16.41
N TRP A 130 -2.11 -14.71 -17.57
CA TRP A 130 -2.53 -14.20 -18.88
C TRP A 130 -3.67 -15.03 -19.49
N ARG A 131 -3.71 -16.35 -19.26
CA ARG A 131 -4.96 -17.11 -19.49
C ARG A 131 -6.04 -16.69 -18.51
N ALA A 132 -5.67 -16.46 -17.25
CA ALA A 132 -6.55 -15.87 -16.27
C ALA A 132 -6.92 -14.45 -16.65
N LEU A 133 -6.22 -13.70 -17.49
CA LEU A 133 -6.67 -12.39 -17.95
C LEU A 133 -7.92 -12.44 -18.81
N LYS A 134 -8.02 -13.48 -19.67
CA LYS A 134 -9.27 -13.78 -20.36
C LYS A 134 -10.37 -14.22 -19.38
N VAL A 135 -10.01 -14.91 -18.30
CA VAL A 135 -10.92 -15.37 -17.23
C VAL A 135 -11.18 -14.29 -16.15
N LEU A 136 -10.33 -13.28 -15.96
CA LEU A 136 -10.40 -12.19 -14.98
C LEU A 136 -11.35 -11.13 -15.50
N ASN A 137 -11.62 -11.12 -16.82
CA ASN A 137 -12.80 -10.49 -17.38
C ASN A 137 -14.10 -11.10 -16.80
N GLU A 138 -14.07 -12.36 -16.34
CA GLU A 138 -15.19 -13.08 -15.73
C GLU A 138 -15.06 -13.19 -14.18
N TYR A 139 -13.85 -13.19 -13.61
CA TYR A 139 -13.57 -13.41 -12.18
C TYR A 139 -12.45 -12.50 -11.64
N PRO A 140 -12.70 -11.21 -11.37
CA PRO A 140 -11.69 -10.29 -10.83
C PRO A 140 -11.12 -10.77 -9.48
N TYR A 141 -9.80 -10.83 -9.36
CA TYR A 141 -9.15 -11.15 -8.08
C TYR A 141 -8.94 -9.88 -7.25
N MET A 142 -9.66 -9.81 -6.12
CA MET A 142 -9.49 -8.72 -5.15
C MET A 142 -8.18 -8.91 -4.40
N ARG A 143 -7.34 -7.87 -4.44
CA ARG A 143 -6.11 -7.83 -3.66
C ARG A 143 -6.35 -7.10 -2.34
N THR A 144 -6.07 -7.75 -1.23
CA THR A 144 -6.18 -7.16 0.12
C THR A 144 -4.82 -6.78 0.69
N PHE A 145 -3.78 -7.51 0.29
CA PHE A 145 -2.41 -7.24 0.64
C PHE A 145 -1.69 -6.62 -0.56
N VAL A 146 -0.91 -5.58 -0.31
CA VAL A 146 -0.03 -5.02 -1.34
C VAL A 146 1.38 -5.09 -0.79
N THR A 147 2.26 -5.79 -1.52
CA THR A 147 3.71 -5.69 -1.34
C THR A 147 4.20 -4.53 -2.20
N GLY A 148 4.35 -3.36 -1.58
CA GLY A 148 5.31 -2.31 -1.97
C GLY A 148 5.32 -1.83 -3.43
N GLY A 149 4.99 -0.56 -3.65
CA GLY A 149 5.43 0.20 -4.83
C GLY A 149 4.68 -0.06 -6.14
N THR A 150 4.26 -1.29 -6.43
CA THR A 150 3.56 -1.63 -7.67
C THR A 150 2.05 -1.42 -7.57
N ILE A 151 1.63 -0.16 -7.49
CA ILE A 151 0.22 0.21 -7.29
C ILE A 151 -0.20 1.42 -8.11
N GLY A 152 -1.49 1.49 -8.41
CA GLY A 152 -2.09 2.68 -8.99
C GLY A 152 -3.58 2.80 -8.69
N PHE A 153 -4.11 3.92 -9.15
CA PHE A 153 -5.47 4.37 -8.85
C PHE A 153 -6.09 5.04 -10.05
N LEU A 154 -7.37 4.78 -10.28
CA LEU A 154 -8.19 5.64 -11.11
C LEU A 154 -8.40 6.96 -10.37
N ILE A 155 -8.21 8.08 -11.08
CA ILE A 155 -8.35 9.41 -10.48
C ILE A 155 -9.80 9.65 -10.04
N ASP A 156 -10.77 9.07 -10.75
CA ASP A 156 -12.17 9.08 -10.31
C ASP A 156 -12.37 8.38 -8.96
N ALA A 157 -11.64 7.28 -8.69
CA ALA A 157 -11.68 6.60 -7.40
C ALA A 157 -11.11 7.50 -6.29
N LEU A 158 -10.00 8.19 -6.56
CA LEU A 158 -9.39 9.14 -5.62
C LEU A 158 -10.36 10.27 -5.26
N GLU A 159 -11.02 10.84 -6.26
CA GLU A 159 -11.93 11.97 -6.09
C GLU A 159 -13.20 11.59 -5.34
N ARG A 160 -13.76 10.39 -5.60
CA ARG A 160 -14.99 9.91 -4.95
C ARG A 160 -14.77 9.51 -3.49
N TYR A 161 -13.78 8.67 -3.24
CA TYR A 161 -13.56 8.06 -1.91
C TYR A 161 -12.64 8.89 -1.02
N ALA A 162 -11.80 9.77 -1.59
CA ALA A 162 -10.84 10.60 -0.87
C ALA A 162 -9.92 9.84 0.12
N PRO A 163 -9.29 8.70 -0.28
CA PRO A 163 -8.42 7.94 0.61
C PRO A 163 -7.19 8.74 1.06
N PHE A 164 -6.75 8.52 2.30
CA PHE A 164 -5.60 9.23 2.89
C PHE A 164 -4.62 8.26 3.57
N VAL A 165 -3.38 8.71 3.77
CA VAL A 165 -2.40 8.02 4.63
C VAL A 165 -2.07 8.97 5.77
N ASP A 166 -2.13 8.51 7.02
CA ASP A 166 -1.73 9.31 8.20
C ASP A 166 -0.21 9.48 8.24
N ALA A 167 0.27 10.66 8.64
CA ALA A 167 1.69 11.03 8.64
C ALA A 167 2.59 10.14 9.51
N HIS A 168 2.01 9.40 10.45
CA HIS A 168 2.74 8.48 11.33
C HIS A 168 2.83 7.07 10.74
N VAL A 169 2.14 6.81 9.61
CA VAL A 169 2.34 5.58 8.85
C VAL A 169 3.57 5.77 7.96
N HIS A 170 4.70 5.26 8.40
CA HIS A 170 5.98 5.33 7.68
C HIS A 170 6.27 4.08 6.83
N ARG A 171 5.51 3.00 7.03
CA ARG A 171 5.66 1.72 6.34
C ARG A 171 4.27 1.16 6.03
N ALA A 172 4.14 0.51 4.88
CA ALA A 172 2.86 0.01 4.35
C ALA A 172 1.82 1.12 4.13
N GLU A 173 2.22 2.18 3.43
CA GLU A 173 1.35 3.31 3.06
C GLU A 173 0.16 2.84 2.19
N ASP A 174 0.34 1.84 1.33
CA ASP A 174 -0.72 1.15 0.55
C ASP A 174 -1.87 0.63 1.41
N GLN A 175 -1.52 -0.02 2.51
CA GLN A 175 -2.49 -0.67 3.38
C GLN A 175 -3.25 0.36 4.19
N ALA A 176 -2.55 1.37 4.72
CA ALA A 176 -3.19 2.49 5.40
C ALA A 176 -4.09 3.30 4.47
N PHE A 177 -3.70 3.41 3.20
CA PHE A 177 -4.48 4.09 2.18
C PHE A 177 -5.85 3.45 1.98
N LEU A 178 -5.91 2.14 1.75
CA LEU A 178 -7.19 1.45 1.60
C LEU A 178 -7.97 1.42 2.92
N LEU A 179 -7.28 1.19 4.04
CA LEU A 179 -7.86 1.19 5.38
C LEU A 179 -8.65 2.48 5.66
N SER A 180 -8.16 3.63 5.20
CA SER A 180 -8.81 4.93 5.43
C SER A 180 -10.25 5.05 4.88
N VAL A 181 -10.60 4.20 3.91
CA VAL A 181 -11.89 4.21 3.19
C VAL A 181 -12.49 2.81 3.08
N LEU A 182 -12.04 1.85 3.90
CA LEU A 182 -12.33 0.42 3.74
C LEU A 182 -13.83 0.10 3.64
N PHE A 183 -14.65 0.77 4.45
CA PHE A 183 -16.11 0.66 4.42
C PHE A 183 -16.82 1.95 4.03
N ASP A 184 -16.10 2.91 3.45
CA ASP A 184 -16.77 4.04 2.81
C ASP A 184 -17.46 3.54 1.54
N GLN A 185 -18.73 3.92 1.39
CA GLN A 185 -19.49 3.63 0.19
C GLN A 185 -19.66 4.88 -0.67
N TYR A 186 -19.56 4.68 -1.98
CA TYR A 186 -19.95 5.68 -2.96
C TYR A 186 -20.83 5.00 -4.01
N ASP A 187 -22.02 5.53 -4.26
CA ASP A 187 -23.06 4.90 -5.08
C ASP A 187 -23.35 3.43 -4.69
N GLY A 188 -23.24 3.10 -3.39
CA GLY A 188 -23.45 1.74 -2.88
C GLY A 188 -22.28 0.77 -3.10
N HIS A 189 -21.12 1.24 -3.57
CA HIS A 189 -19.94 0.43 -3.81
C HIS A 189 -18.81 0.72 -2.82
N PHE A 190 -18.05 -0.31 -2.44
CA PHE A 190 -16.81 -0.17 -1.67
C PHE A 190 -15.58 -0.17 -2.59
N LEU A 191 -14.60 0.70 -2.34
CA LEU A 191 -13.37 0.75 -3.12
C LEU A 191 -12.44 -0.44 -2.81
N ARG A 192 -11.92 -1.13 -3.83
CA ARG A 192 -10.96 -2.24 -3.64
C ARG A 192 -9.81 -2.21 -4.65
N TYR A 193 -8.72 -2.89 -4.31
CA TYR A 193 -7.65 -3.20 -5.27
C TYR A 193 -8.03 -4.41 -6.10
N LEU A 194 -7.92 -4.25 -7.41
CA LEU A 194 -7.84 -5.34 -8.37
C LEU A 194 -6.38 -5.78 -8.50
N TYR A 195 -6.13 -7.08 -8.54
CA TYR A 195 -4.83 -7.56 -9.02
C TYR A 195 -4.66 -7.21 -10.50
N PHE A 196 -3.58 -6.51 -10.85
CA PHE A 196 -3.32 -6.06 -12.21
C PHE A 196 -2.28 -6.99 -12.86
N PRO A 197 -2.73 -8.05 -13.56
CA PRO A 197 -1.85 -8.97 -14.27
C PRO A 197 -1.15 -8.22 -15.40
N GLY A 198 0.16 -8.06 -15.26
CA GLY A 198 0.99 -7.32 -16.21
C GLY A 198 1.66 -6.09 -15.60
N LEU A 199 1.10 -5.50 -14.54
CA LEU A 199 1.84 -4.51 -13.77
C LEU A 199 2.86 -5.30 -12.93
N HIS A 200 4.00 -5.59 -13.53
CA HIS A 200 5.06 -6.38 -12.93
C HIS A 200 6.34 -5.56 -12.95
N MET A 201 7.02 -5.45 -11.81
CA MET A 201 8.24 -4.67 -11.69
C MET A 201 9.37 -5.51 -11.07
N ILE A 202 10.60 -5.21 -11.48
CA ILE A 202 11.80 -5.75 -10.84
C ILE A 202 12.17 -4.82 -9.68
N HIS A 203 12.38 -5.40 -8.49
CA HIS A 203 12.92 -4.70 -7.33
C HIS A 203 14.45 -4.76 -7.34
N GLU A 204 15.09 -3.62 -7.54
CA GLU A 204 16.55 -3.48 -7.57
C GLU A 204 17.15 -3.08 -6.21
N LYS A 205 16.79 -3.81 -5.14
CA LYS A 205 17.28 -3.52 -3.77
C LYS A 205 18.81 -3.48 -3.68
N GLU A 206 19.53 -4.32 -4.42
CA GLU A 206 20.98 -4.44 -4.26
C GLU A 206 21.81 -3.46 -5.10
N SER A 207 21.25 -2.91 -6.20
CA SER A 207 21.95 -1.92 -7.03
C SER A 207 21.94 -0.52 -6.40
N PHE A 208 20.93 -0.21 -5.59
CA PHE A 208 20.84 1.02 -4.80
C PHE A 208 21.37 0.81 -3.37
N ALA A 209 22.66 1.12 -3.16
CA ALA A 209 23.30 1.27 -1.84
C ALA A 209 23.03 0.12 -0.84
N SER A 210 23.43 -1.10 -1.20
CA SER A 210 23.39 -2.31 -0.36
C SER A 210 23.96 -2.13 1.07
N ALA A 211 24.89 -1.19 1.26
CA ALA A 211 25.44 -0.82 2.57
C ALA A 211 24.44 -0.10 3.49
N ALA A 212 23.56 0.75 2.95
CA ALA A 212 22.55 1.48 3.73
C ALA A 212 21.39 0.57 4.17
N ILE A 213 21.05 -0.43 3.34
CA ILE A 213 19.99 -1.40 3.60
C ILE A 213 20.38 -2.35 4.74
N LYS A 214 21.62 -2.85 4.77
CA LYS A 214 22.11 -3.71 5.88
C LYS A 214 22.10 -2.98 7.22
N THR A 215 22.37 -1.67 7.25
CA THR A 215 22.27 -0.87 8.49
C THR A 215 20.84 -0.60 8.96
N ALA A 216 19.82 -0.93 8.16
CA ALA A 216 18.42 -0.61 8.44
C ALA A 216 17.60 -1.77 9.06
N GLU A 217 18.10 -3.01 9.02
CA GLU A 217 17.34 -4.18 9.51
C GLU A 217 16.91 -4.09 10.99
N PRO A 218 17.76 -3.68 11.96
CA PRO A 218 17.29 -3.51 13.34
C PRO A 218 16.21 -2.44 13.47
N TYR A 219 16.26 -1.39 12.64
CA TYR A 219 15.21 -0.36 12.62
C TYR A 219 13.90 -0.89 12.04
N LYS A 220 13.96 -1.70 10.98
CA LYS A 220 12.79 -2.35 10.36
C LYS A 220 11.99 -3.16 11.38
N LYS A 221 12.66 -3.96 12.22
CA LYS A 221 12.00 -4.71 13.31
C LYS A 221 11.26 -3.80 14.27
N ILE A 222 11.82 -2.65 14.62
CA ILE A 222 11.16 -1.66 15.49
C ILE A 222 9.98 -1.01 14.79
N TYR A 223 10.12 -0.66 13.51
CA TYR A 223 9.02 -0.11 12.73
C TYR A 223 7.84 -1.08 12.61
N ASP A 224 8.09 -2.39 12.53
CA ASP A 224 7.01 -3.39 12.55
C ASP A 224 6.29 -3.44 13.91
N LEU A 225 6.99 -3.19 15.03
CA LEU A 225 6.35 -3.00 16.33
C LEU A 225 5.53 -1.71 16.36
N GLU A 226 6.10 -0.58 15.92
CA GLU A 226 5.41 0.70 15.79
C GLU A 226 4.15 0.60 14.92
N ARG A 227 4.23 -0.19 13.85
CA ARG A 227 3.12 -0.46 12.94
C ARG A 227 1.92 -1.07 13.65
N ILE A 228 2.13 -1.98 14.62
CA ILE A 228 1.03 -2.54 15.43
C ILE A 228 0.27 -1.41 16.13
N TRP A 229 0.98 -0.45 16.76
CA TRP A 229 0.31 0.68 17.40
C TRP A 229 -0.37 1.60 16.37
N ASN A 230 0.37 2.02 15.35
CA ASN A 230 -0.11 3.00 14.37
C ASN A 230 -1.37 2.49 13.67
N PHE A 231 -1.36 1.25 13.16
CA PHE A 231 -2.52 0.65 12.50
C PHE A 231 -3.69 0.40 13.46
N SER A 232 -3.42 -0.05 14.69
CA SER A 232 -4.49 -0.28 15.68
C SER A 232 -5.19 1.01 16.09
N TYR A 233 -4.44 2.09 16.35
CA TYR A 233 -5.03 3.37 16.75
C TYR A 233 -5.67 4.11 15.57
N LEU A 234 -5.08 4.04 14.38
CA LEU A 234 -5.70 4.52 13.15
C LEU A 234 -7.05 3.83 12.92
N THR A 235 -7.09 2.50 13.03
CA THR A 235 -8.32 1.72 12.84
C THR A 235 -9.38 2.11 13.86
N ARG A 236 -9.02 2.23 15.15
CA ARG A 236 -9.98 2.68 16.18
C ARG A 236 -10.54 4.07 15.91
N ALA A 237 -9.67 5.00 15.52
CA ALA A 237 -10.09 6.35 15.19
C ALA A 237 -11.07 6.35 14.02
N LEU A 238 -10.78 5.57 12.97
CA LEU A 238 -11.68 5.40 11.83
C LEU A 238 -13.01 4.78 12.24
N CYS A 239 -12.99 3.70 13.04
CA CYS A 239 -14.19 3.04 13.55
C CYS A 239 -15.06 4.02 14.35
N GLU A 240 -14.46 4.80 15.24
CA GLU A 240 -15.20 5.78 16.05
C GLU A 240 -15.74 6.95 15.22
N ILE A 241 -14.97 7.44 14.24
CA ILE A 241 -15.39 8.58 13.40
C ILE A 241 -16.46 8.16 12.37
N LYS A 242 -16.33 6.95 11.82
CA LYS A 242 -17.14 6.48 10.69
C LYS A 242 -18.22 5.46 11.09
N GLY A 243 -18.26 5.05 12.35
CA GLY A 243 -19.23 4.07 12.85
C GLY A 243 -18.97 2.64 12.37
N TRP A 244 -17.74 2.28 12.05
CA TRP A 244 -17.39 0.92 11.64
C TRP A 244 -17.18 0.01 12.84
N ASP A 245 -17.46 -1.29 12.67
CA ASP A 245 -17.07 -2.29 13.66
C ASP A 245 -15.58 -2.66 13.52
N PHE A 246 -14.90 -2.76 14.65
CA PHE A 246 -13.46 -3.00 14.69
C PHE A 246 -13.09 -4.42 14.23
N GLU A 247 -13.91 -5.42 14.53
CA GLU A 247 -13.65 -6.81 14.17
C GLU A 247 -14.00 -7.06 12.69
N ASP A 248 -15.04 -6.40 12.17
CA ASP A 248 -15.34 -6.41 10.73
C ASP A 248 -14.20 -5.82 9.89
N VAL A 249 -13.56 -4.74 10.38
CA VAL A 249 -12.36 -4.20 9.73
C VAL A 249 -11.25 -5.25 9.71
N ARG A 250 -10.99 -5.91 10.83
CA ARG A 250 -9.92 -6.93 10.94
C ARG A 250 -10.18 -8.14 10.06
N SER A 251 -11.40 -8.64 10.03
CA SER A 251 -11.78 -9.79 9.20
C SER A 251 -11.64 -9.45 7.70
N THR A 252 -11.89 -8.20 7.32
CA THR A 252 -11.77 -7.75 5.92
C THR A 252 -10.32 -7.54 5.47
N LEU A 253 -9.41 -7.12 6.36
CA LEU A 253 -8.01 -6.82 6.02
C LEU A 253 -7.13 -8.05 5.74
N ASN A 254 -7.70 -9.26 5.80
CA ASN A 254 -6.99 -10.53 5.62
C ASN A 254 -5.84 -10.73 6.65
N PHE A 255 -5.26 -11.93 6.73
CA PHE A 255 -4.42 -12.33 7.87
C PHE A 255 -3.23 -11.39 8.13
N PHE A 256 -2.53 -10.94 7.08
CA PHE A 256 -1.31 -10.17 7.26
C PHE A 256 -1.55 -8.74 7.75
N THR A 257 -2.40 -7.95 7.08
CA THR A 257 -2.64 -6.57 7.54
C THR A 257 -3.40 -6.58 8.87
N ALA A 258 -4.33 -7.51 9.07
CA ALA A 258 -5.02 -7.69 10.35
C ALA A 258 -4.06 -8.00 11.51
N SER A 259 -2.90 -8.62 11.26
CA SER A 259 -1.89 -8.86 12.30
C SER A 259 -1.37 -7.58 12.95
N PHE A 260 -1.42 -6.43 12.26
CA PHE A 260 -1.04 -5.12 12.80
C PHE A 260 -2.21 -4.34 13.42
N VAL A 261 -3.45 -4.79 13.23
CA VAL A 261 -4.66 -4.20 13.81
C VAL A 261 -5.10 -5.05 14.98
N GLN A 262 -4.93 -4.55 16.20
CA GLN A 262 -5.02 -5.36 17.42
C GLN A 262 -5.85 -4.68 18.52
N PRO A 263 -6.63 -5.46 19.29
CA PRO A 263 -7.39 -4.94 20.44
C PRO A 263 -6.48 -4.57 21.63
N PHE A 264 -5.27 -5.12 21.71
CA PHE A 264 -4.31 -4.80 22.77
C PHE A 264 -2.91 -4.52 22.19
N PRO A 265 -2.74 -3.48 21.36
CA PRO A 265 -1.53 -3.26 20.57
C PRO A 265 -0.28 -3.07 21.45
N ARG A 266 -0.44 -2.43 22.62
CA ARG A 266 0.64 -2.27 23.60
C ARG A 266 1.13 -3.60 24.15
N LEU A 267 0.21 -4.46 24.60
CA LEU A 267 0.60 -5.74 25.17
C LEU A 267 1.33 -6.56 24.11
N LEU A 268 0.77 -6.64 22.91
CA LEU A 268 1.37 -7.40 21.82
C LEU A 268 2.77 -6.89 21.46
N ALA A 269 2.91 -5.60 21.17
CA ALA A 269 4.18 -5.06 20.69
C ALA A 269 5.27 -5.09 21.79
N LEU A 270 4.92 -4.83 23.06
CA LEU A 270 5.89 -4.94 24.16
C LEU A 270 6.27 -6.39 24.45
N THR A 271 5.32 -7.33 24.41
CA THR A 271 5.63 -8.76 24.58
C THR A 271 6.53 -9.25 23.46
N ARG A 272 6.24 -8.90 22.19
CA ARG A 272 7.12 -9.19 21.05
C ARG A 272 8.53 -8.63 21.26
N PHE A 273 8.62 -7.37 21.69
CA PHE A 273 9.90 -6.73 21.99
C PHE A 273 10.68 -7.48 23.09
N VAL A 274 10.05 -7.73 24.25
CA VAL A 274 10.69 -8.40 25.39
C VAL A 274 11.13 -9.82 25.03
N LEU A 275 10.31 -10.60 24.34
CA LEU A 275 10.67 -11.96 23.91
C LEU A 275 11.84 -11.94 22.91
N SER A 276 11.84 -11.01 21.96
CA SER A 276 12.95 -10.84 21.01
C SER A 276 14.25 -10.44 21.73
N VAL A 277 14.18 -9.54 22.70
CA VAL A 277 15.32 -9.08 23.50
C VAL A 277 15.84 -10.18 24.43
N ALA A 278 14.95 -10.96 25.07
CA ALA A 278 15.34 -12.08 25.91
C ALA A 278 16.06 -13.18 25.10
N ARG A 279 15.62 -13.43 23.86
CA ARG A 279 16.24 -14.42 22.98
C ARG A 279 17.60 -13.97 22.45
N ASN A 280 17.67 -12.80 21.81
CA ASN A 280 18.83 -12.40 20.99
C ASN A 280 19.61 -11.20 21.54
N GLY A 281 19.19 -10.66 22.68
CA GLY A 281 19.71 -9.41 23.19
C GLY A 281 21.23 -9.35 23.36
N GLY A 282 21.85 -8.29 22.84
CA GLY A 282 23.28 -8.02 23.02
C GLY A 282 24.24 -8.99 22.32
N ARG A 283 23.74 -9.94 21.51
CA ARG A 283 24.57 -10.97 20.86
C ARG A 283 25.41 -10.45 19.70
N ASN A 284 24.95 -9.39 19.04
CA ASN A 284 25.67 -8.71 17.97
C ASN A 284 25.30 -7.21 17.94
N ARG A 285 25.92 -6.47 17.02
CA ARG A 285 25.69 -5.03 16.85
C ARG A 285 24.23 -4.69 16.55
N ASP A 286 23.57 -5.46 15.70
CA ASP A 286 22.18 -5.19 15.29
C ASP A 286 21.21 -5.40 16.46
N ASP A 287 21.42 -6.45 17.27
CA ASP A 287 20.63 -6.70 18.46
C ASP A 287 20.79 -5.58 19.51
N ILE A 288 22.01 -5.03 19.66
CA ILE A 288 22.26 -3.87 20.53
C ILE A 288 21.51 -2.64 20.01
N ILE A 289 21.53 -2.38 18.69
CA ILE A 289 20.80 -1.26 18.09
C ILE A 289 19.30 -1.44 18.31
N TYR A 290 18.76 -2.63 18.02
CA TYR A 290 17.36 -2.97 18.20
C TYR A 290 16.90 -2.76 19.64
N GLN A 291 17.69 -3.23 20.63
CA GLN A 291 17.42 -3.00 22.05
C GLN A 291 17.40 -1.52 22.42
N LYS A 292 18.46 -0.78 22.07
CA LYS A 292 18.59 0.64 22.42
C LYS A 292 17.46 1.47 21.82
N GLU A 293 17.18 1.26 20.54
CA GLU A 293 16.13 1.99 19.83
C GLU A 293 14.74 1.59 20.32
N GLY A 294 14.51 0.31 20.64
CA GLY A 294 13.25 -0.14 21.23
C GLY A 294 13.01 0.48 22.61
N LEU A 295 14.02 0.48 23.50
CA LEU A 295 13.94 1.12 24.81
C LEU A 295 13.76 2.64 24.71
N ARG A 296 14.27 3.28 23.65
CA ARG A 296 14.12 4.73 23.41
C ARG A 296 12.73 5.10 22.89
N ARG A 297 12.14 4.28 22.01
CA ARG A 297 10.93 4.61 21.24
C ARG A 297 9.66 4.03 21.84
N LEU A 298 9.67 2.74 22.21
CA LEU A 298 8.46 2.03 22.62
C LEU A 298 7.83 2.57 23.91
N PRO A 299 8.60 2.95 24.97
CA PRO A 299 8.00 3.50 26.18
C PRO A 299 7.24 4.81 25.94
N LYS A 300 7.71 5.67 25.01
CA LYS A 300 7.04 6.93 24.68
C LYS A 300 5.63 6.70 24.13
N ILE A 301 5.46 5.63 23.35
CA ILE A 301 4.17 5.24 22.78
C ILE A 301 3.33 4.51 23.85
N ALA A 302 3.95 3.65 24.66
CA ALA A 302 3.26 2.83 25.66
C ALA A 302 2.72 3.62 26.86
N LEU A 303 3.42 4.66 27.31
CA LEU A 303 3.08 5.43 28.51
C LEU A 303 2.06 6.54 28.26
N HIS A 304 1.87 6.96 27.00
CA HIS A 304 0.98 8.07 26.64
C HIS A 304 -0.21 7.61 25.79
N ARG A 305 -0.82 6.47 26.13
CA ARG A 305 -1.90 5.83 25.32
C ARG A 305 -3.05 6.77 24.98
N GLU A 306 -3.66 7.39 25.98
CA GLU A 306 -4.86 8.22 25.77
C GLU A 306 -4.55 9.43 24.91
N ARG A 307 -3.39 10.05 25.15
CA ARG A 307 -2.90 11.16 24.36
C ARG A 307 -2.62 10.72 22.92
N TYR A 308 -1.89 9.61 22.74
CA TYR A 308 -1.57 9.08 21.42
C TYR A 308 -2.83 8.78 20.61
N TYR A 309 -3.84 8.16 21.23
CA TYR A 309 -5.12 7.89 20.59
C TYR A 309 -5.89 9.17 20.26
N ARG A 310 -6.00 10.10 21.22
CA ARG A 310 -6.69 11.38 21.01
C ARG A 310 -6.05 12.18 19.88
N ASP A 311 -4.73 12.23 19.84
CA ASP A 311 -3.98 12.92 18.81
C ASP A 311 -4.18 12.22 17.45
N ALA A 312 -4.16 10.88 17.41
CA ALA A 312 -4.47 10.13 16.19
C ALA A 312 -5.89 10.41 15.68
N LYS A 313 -6.89 10.40 16.57
CA LYS A 313 -8.28 10.71 16.21
C LYS A 313 -8.44 12.12 15.66
N ALA A 314 -7.84 13.12 16.32
CA ALA A 314 -7.90 14.51 15.87
C ALA A 314 -7.28 14.66 14.47
N ARG A 315 -6.09 14.09 14.25
CA ARG A 315 -5.42 14.12 12.95
C ARG A 315 -6.21 13.40 11.87
N VAL A 316 -6.76 12.22 12.16
CA VAL A 316 -7.57 11.45 11.21
C VAL A 316 -8.81 12.26 10.79
N ALA A 317 -9.50 12.88 11.75
CA ALA A 317 -10.65 13.73 11.46
C ALA A 317 -10.27 14.94 10.58
N GLU A 318 -9.11 15.56 10.84
CA GLU A 318 -8.59 16.65 10.01
C GLU A 318 -8.23 16.19 8.60
N GLN A 319 -7.55 15.04 8.45
CA GLN A 319 -7.21 14.46 7.16
C GLN A 319 -8.46 14.18 6.32
N ILE A 320 -9.50 13.56 6.90
CA ILE A 320 -10.76 13.30 6.18
C ILE A 320 -11.35 14.61 5.62
N LYS A 321 -11.41 15.67 6.44
CA LYS A 321 -11.93 16.98 6.02
C LYS A 321 -11.06 17.62 4.94
N ALA A 322 -9.75 17.63 5.14
CA ALA A 322 -8.80 18.28 4.23
C ALA A 322 -8.80 17.61 2.85
N TRP A 323 -8.78 16.28 2.80
CA TRP A 323 -8.79 15.54 1.52
C TRP A 323 -10.12 15.69 0.79
N ARG A 324 -11.25 15.63 1.51
CA ARG A 324 -12.56 15.89 0.89
C ARG A 324 -12.60 17.29 0.29
N PHE A 325 -12.21 18.31 1.07
CA PHE A 325 -12.16 19.69 0.59
C PHE A 325 -11.27 19.85 -0.66
N TYR A 326 -10.08 19.23 -0.64
CA TYR A 326 -9.16 19.27 -1.76
C TYR A 326 -9.79 18.70 -3.05
N TYR A 327 -10.35 17.49 -2.99
CA TYR A 327 -10.94 16.88 -4.19
C TYR A 327 -12.18 17.62 -4.67
N ASP A 328 -13.03 18.10 -3.76
CA ASP A 328 -14.20 18.92 -4.11
C ASP A 328 -13.79 20.21 -4.84
N LEU A 329 -12.72 20.86 -4.38
CA LEU A 329 -12.15 22.03 -5.04
C LEU A 329 -11.62 21.68 -6.43
N MET A 330 -10.86 20.60 -6.58
CA MET A 330 -10.31 20.18 -7.88
C MET A 330 -11.41 19.81 -8.88
N MET A 331 -12.46 19.13 -8.44
CA MET A 331 -13.62 18.83 -9.27
C MET A 331 -14.34 20.10 -9.74
N LYS A 332 -14.62 21.04 -8.82
CA LYS A 332 -15.24 22.34 -9.14
C LYS A 332 -14.38 23.15 -10.11
N LEU A 333 -13.08 23.26 -9.87
CA LEU A 333 -12.16 23.97 -10.78
C LEU A 333 -12.19 23.37 -12.19
N ARG A 334 -12.23 22.04 -12.30
CA ARG A 334 -12.31 21.36 -13.61
C ARG A 334 -13.65 21.59 -14.29
N GLU A 335 -14.75 21.61 -13.56
CA GLU A 335 -16.07 21.97 -14.11
C GLU A 335 -16.13 23.43 -14.57
N SER A 336 -15.60 24.36 -13.77
CA SER A 336 -15.51 25.78 -14.13
C SER A 336 -14.65 25.99 -15.37
N ALA A 337 -13.49 25.32 -15.47
CA ALA A 337 -12.64 25.37 -16.65
C ALA A 337 -13.34 24.82 -17.92
N LYS A 338 -14.18 23.78 -17.78
CA LYS A 338 -15.02 23.28 -18.90
C LYS A 338 -16.08 24.30 -19.34
N LYS A 339 -16.59 25.12 -18.41
CA LYS A 339 -17.58 26.18 -18.67
C LYS A 339 -16.95 27.49 -19.17
N GLY A 340 -15.62 27.55 -19.32
CA GLY A 340 -14.92 28.73 -19.81
C GLY A 340 -14.65 29.80 -18.74
N ASP A 341 -14.73 29.44 -17.45
CA ASP A 341 -14.41 30.36 -16.35
C ASP A 341 -12.96 30.87 -16.44
N THR A 342 -12.79 32.19 -16.46
CA THR A 342 -11.48 32.82 -16.72
C THR A 342 -10.48 32.54 -15.61
N PHE A 343 -10.92 32.51 -14.36
CA PHE A 343 -10.06 32.20 -13.21
C PHE A 343 -9.55 30.76 -13.28
N ALA A 344 -10.45 29.78 -13.49
CA ALA A 344 -10.08 28.38 -13.59
C ALA A 344 -9.15 28.11 -14.80
N LEU A 345 -9.37 28.78 -15.92
CA LEU A 345 -8.51 28.67 -17.10
C LEU A 345 -7.11 29.25 -16.84
N ALA A 346 -7.02 30.43 -16.23
CA ALA A 346 -5.75 31.06 -15.86
C ALA A 346 -4.98 30.20 -14.85
N LEU A 347 -5.66 29.63 -13.85
CA LEU A 347 -5.04 28.71 -12.91
C LEU A 347 -4.52 27.46 -13.61
N ARG A 348 -5.30 26.85 -14.52
CA ARG A 348 -4.88 25.70 -15.31
C ARG A 348 -3.65 26.02 -16.15
N GLN A 349 -3.58 27.20 -16.76
CA GLN A 349 -2.41 27.66 -17.49
C GLN A 349 -1.20 27.76 -16.55
N LYS A 350 -1.36 28.38 -15.38
CA LYS A 350 -0.26 28.55 -14.42
C LYS A 350 0.30 27.23 -13.92
N VAL A 351 -0.56 26.25 -13.64
CA VAL A 351 -0.13 24.92 -13.23
C VAL A 351 0.62 24.21 -14.37
N ASN A 352 0.17 24.35 -15.62
CA ASN A 352 0.88 23.79 -16.79
C ASN A 352 2.26 24.42 -17.00
N GLU A 353 2.41 25.74 -16.78
CA GLU A 353 3.72 26.42 -16.81
C GLU A 353 4.68 25.79 -15.79
N ILE A 354 4.26 25.71 -14.53
CA ILE A 354 5.06 25.10 -13.45
C ILE A 354 5.44 23.64 -13.80
N ASN A 355 4.48 22.85 -14.28
CA ASN A 355 4.73 21.47 -14.67
C ASN A 355 5.73 21.34 -15.84
N ASN A 356 5.72 22.28 -16.79
CA ASN A 356 6.69 22.30 -17.88
C ASN A 356 8.09 22.69 -17.39
N ASP A 357 8.19 23.60 -16.43
CA ASP A 357 9.48 23.98 -15.81
C ASP A 357 10.10 22.82 -15.02
N CYS A 358 9.28 21.88 -14.53
CA CYS A 358 9.73 20.70 -13.81
C CYS A 358 10.12 19.49 -14.72
N LYS A 359 9.92 19.58 -16.03
CA LYS A 359 10.27 18.47 -16.94
C LYS A 359 11.78 18.29 -17.01
N LEU A 360 12.26 17.09 -16.68
CA LEU A 360 13.67 16.71 -16.75
C LEU A 360 14.19 16.56 -18.19
N ILE A 361 13.29 16.44 -19.16
CA ILE A 361 13.61 16.35 -20.59
C ILE A 361 12.78 17.43 -21.29
N LYS A 362 13.46 18.39 -21.92
CA LYS A 362 12.84 19.47 -22.71
C LYS A 362 12.56 19.01 -24.13
#